data_AF-A0A0T0M7J5-F1
#
_entry.id   AF-A0A0T0M7J5-F1
#
_cell.length_a   1.000
_cell.length_b   1.000
_cell.length_c   1.000
_cell.angle_alpha   90.00
_cell.angle_beta   90.00
_cell.angle_gamma   90.00
#
_symmetry.space_group_name_H-M   'P 1'
#
loop_
_entity.id
_entity.type
_entity.pdbx_description
1 polymer ?
#
loop_
_entity_poly.entity_id
_entity_poly.type
_entity_poly.pdbx_seq_one_letter_code
_entity_poly.pdbx_strand_id
1 'polypeptide(L)'
;MGKKKKKVTKEQLDELKVLRKQLSPQLSVDNKINTLIQVSQVLRTINLTSTFASNISTEFTGLEVFGERYNNFPRITSVIDEAISFYDEQLNTV
;
A
#
# COMPACT_ATOMS: atom_id res chain seq x y z
N MET A 1 -12.11 12.76 -24.50
CA MET A 1 -10.69 12.57 -24.13
C MET A 1 -10.59 11.41 -23.15
N GLY A 2 -10.25 10.21 -23.63
CA GLY A 2 -10.08 9.04 -22.77
C GLY A 2 -8.86 9.23 -21.88
N LYS A 3 -9.05 9.32 -20.56
CA LYS A 3 -7.94 9.27 -19.61
C LYS A 3 -7.22 7.95 -19.86
N LYS A 4 -6.01 7.97 -20.43
CA LYS A 4 -5.14 6.80 -20.52
C LYS A 4 -5.01 6.27 -19.09
N LYS A 5 -5.66 5.15 -18.77
CA LYS A 5 -5.41 4.42 -17.53
C LYS A 5 -3.91 4.12 -17.55
N LYS A 6 -3.13 4.73 -16.65
CA LYS A 6 -1.72 4.37 -16.51
C LYS A 6 -1.71 2.88 -16.15
N LYS A 7 -1.14 2.06 -17.03
CA LYS A 7 -0.92 0.64 -16.72
C LYS A 7 0.13 0.60 -15.63
N VAL A 8 -0.12 -0.21 -14.59
CA VAL A 8 0.89 -0.53 -13.58
C VAL A 8 2.11 -1.15 -14.29
N THR A 9 3.32 -0.88 -13.79
CA THR A 9 4.54 -1.54 -14.27
C THR A 9 4.93 -2.68 -13.32
N LYS A 10 5.70 -3.64 -13.84
CA LYS A 10 6.26 -4.73 -13.02
C LYS A 10 7.12 -4.19 -11.87
N GLU A 11 7.90 -3.15 -12.12
CA GLU A 11 8.74 -2.48 -11.12
C GLU A 11 7.92 -1.91 -9.96
N GLN A 12 6.81 -1.23 -10.25
CA GLN A 12 5.91 -0.69 -9.21
C GLN A 12 5.27 -1.81 -8.37
N LEU A 13 4.90 -2.92 -9.01
CA LEU A 13 4.34 -4.06 -8.30
C LEU A 13 5.39 -4.77 -7.43
N ASP A 14 6.60 -4.94 -7.95
CA ASP A 14 7.72 -5.53 -7.20
C ASP A 14 8.10 -4.67 -6.00
N GLU A 15 8.08 -3.34 -6.13
CA GLU A 15 8.27 -2.40 -5.02
C GLU A 15 7.20 -2.56 -3.94
N LEU A 16 5.91 -2.65 -4.31
CA LEU A 16 4.83 -2.95 -3.35
C LEU A 16 5.05 -4.29 -2.64
N LYS A 17 5.47 -5.33 -3.37
CA LYS A 17 5.76 -6.66 -2.81
C LYS A 17 6.94 -6.60 -1.83
N VAL A 18 7.96 -5.79 -2.09
CA VAL A 18 9.10 -5.59 -1.18
C VAL A 18 8.65 -4.87 0.09
N LEU A 19 7.92 -3.76 -0.04
CA LEU A 19 7.40 -2.99 1.10
C LEU A 19 6.48 -3.84 1.98
N ARG A 20 5.63 -4.68 1.36
CA ARG A 20 4.76 -5.62 2.08
C ARG A 20 5.53 -6.64 2.92
N LYS A 21 6.67 -7.13 2.43
CA LYS A 21 7.56 -8.06 3.15
C LYS A 21 8.29 -7.39 4.30
N GLN A 22 8.59 -6.10 4.19
CA GLN A 22 9.21 -5.32 5.27
C GLN A 22 8.24 -5.08 6.42
N LEU A 23 6.93 -4.97 6.14
CA LEU A 23 5.92 -4.85 7.19
C LEU A 23 5.86 -6.11 8.05
N SER A 24 6.13 -5.92 9.34
CA SER A 24 6.18 -6.98 10.33
C SER A 24 5.51 -6.52 11.63
N PRO A 25 4.79 -7.40 12.35
CA PRO A 25 4.14 -7.02 13.61
C PRO A 25 5.10 -6.43 14.65
N GLN A 26 6.37 -6.84 14.59
CA GLN A 26 7.45 -6.54 15.53
C GLN A 26 8.15 -5.21 15.21
N LEU A 27 7.84 -4.59 14.07
CA LEU A 27 8.36 -3.26 13.76
C LEU A 27 7.85 -2.24 14.78
N SER A 28 8.72 -1.28 15.11
CA SER A 28 8.32 -0.06 15.81
C SER A 28 7.25 0.68 15.01
N VAL A 29 6.45 1.49 15.72
CA VAL A 29 5.41 2.33 15.09
C VAL A 29 6.01 3.23 14.02
N ASP A 30 7.15 3.88 14.29
CA ASP A 30 7.82 4.75 13.32
C ASP A 30 8.21 4.01 12.03
N ASN A 31 8.74 2.79 12.16
CA ASN A 31 9.08 1.98 10.99
C ASN A 31 7.85 1.54 10.22
N LYS A 32 6.76 1.17 10.90
CA LYS A 32 5.46 0.88 10.25
C LYS A 32 4.96 2.10 9.49
N ILE A 33 4.98 3.27 10.11
CA ILE A 33 4.57 4.54 9.49
C ILE A 33 5.42 4.82 8.25
N ASN A 34 6.75 4.76 8.36
CA ASN A 34 7.66 5.00 7.25
C ASN A 34 7.42 4.04 6.08
N THR A 35 7.13 2.77 6.34
CA THR A 35 6.79 1.81 5.27
C THR A 35 5.43 2.13 4.65
N LEU A 36 4.43 2.55 5.41
CA LEU A 36 3.11 2.90 4.87
C LEU A 36 3.11 4.17 4.02
N ILE A 37 3.96 5.15 4.37
CA ILE A 37 4.19 6.33 3.53
C ILE A 37 4.71 5.90 2.17
N GLN A 38 5.71 5.02 2.12
CA GLN A 38 6.27 4.49 0.87
C GLN A 38 5.22 3.71 0.07
N VAL A 39 4.44 2.84 0.73
CA VAL A 39 3.33 2.13 0.07
C VAL A 39 2.33 3.11 -0.56
N SER A 40 1.92 4.13 0.19
CA SER A 40 0.99 5.16 -0.30
C SER A 40 1.56 5.92 -1.50
N GLN A 41 2.86 6.25 -1.49
CA GLN A 41 3.53 6.89 -2.62
C GLN A 41 3.50 6.00 -3.87
N VAL A 42 3.90 4.73 -3.76
CA VAL A 42 3.89 3.78 -4.89
C VAL A 42 2.48 3.63 -5.45
N LEU A 43 1.48 3.42 -4.60
CA LEU A 43 0.08 3.32 -5.01
C LEU A 43 -0.41 4.57 -5.76
N ARG A 44 0.00 5.77 -5.33
CA ARG A 44 -0.32 7.03 -6.03
C ARG A 44 0.39 7.17 -7.37
N THR A 45 1.59 6.61 -7.54
CA THR A 45 2.27 6.59 -8.85
C THR A 45 1.55 5.70 -9.86
N ILE A 46 0.95 4.60 -9.39
CA ILE A 46 0.12 3.70 -10.21
C ILE A 46 -1.21 4.38 -10.53
N ASN A 47 -1.94 4.80 -9.49
CA ASN A 47 -3.22 5.47 -9.60
C ASN A 47 -3.45 6.45 -8.44
N LEU A 48 -3.42 7.75 -8.77
CA LEU A 48 -3.66 8.86 -7.83
C LEU A 48 -4.97 8.74 -7.04
N THR A 49 -6.01 8.15 -7.63
CA THR A 49 -7.32 7.99 -6.99
C THR A 49 -7.59 6.53 -6.59
N SER A 50 -6.54 5.75 -6.35
CA SER A 50 -6.67 4.37 -5.88
C SER A 50 -7.30 4.32 -4.49
N THR A 51 -8.38 3.56 -4.35
CA THR A 51 -8.99 3.27 -3.05
C THR A 51 -7.99 2.64 -2.08
N PHE A 52 -7.01 1.87 -2.59
CA PHE A 52 -5.92 1.32 -1.78
C PHE A 52 -5.07 2.43 -1.14
N ALA A 53 -4.73 3.49 -1.88
CA ALA A 53 -3.95 4.60 -1.34
C ALA A 53 -4.71 5.37 -0.25
N SER A 54 -6.03 5.53 -0.41
CA SER A 54 -6.91 6.11 0.61
C SER A 54 -6.97 5.24 1.86
N ASN A 55 -7.18 3.93 1.72
CA ASN A 55 -7.21 3.00 2.84
C ASN A 55 -5.89 3.01 3.63
N ILE A 56 -4.75 2.97 2.95
CA ILE A 56 -3.43 3.06 3.59
C ILE A 56 -3.26 4.38 4.34
N SER A 57 -3.75 5.49 3.78
CA SER A 57 -3.69 6.79 4.45
C SER A 57 -4.51 6.80 5.76
N THR A 58 -5.68 6.13 5.78
CA THR A 58 -6.47 5.96 7.02
C THR A 58 -5.72 5.15 8.08
N GLU A 59 -5.10 4.04 7.69
CA GLU A 59 -4.34 3.22 8.65
C GLU A 59 -3.09 3.95 9.17
N PHE A 60 -2.43 4.72 8.31
CA PHE A 60 -1.33 5.62 8.70
C PHE A 60 -1.79 6.63 9.77
N THR A 61 -2.90 7.33 9.56
CA THR A 61 -3.45 8.26 10.57
C THR A 61 -3.79 7.54 11.88
N GLY A 62 -4.29 6.30 11.80
CA GLY A 62 -4.52 5.49 12.99
C GLY A 62 -3.25 5.21 13.79
N LEU A 63 -2.15 4.84 13.11
CA LEU A 63 -0.84 4.65 13.74
C LEU A 63 -0.27 5.94 14.31
N GLU A 64 -0.40 7.08 13.63
CA GLU A 64 0.06 8.37 14.14
C GLU A 64 -0.69 8.81 15.41
N VAL A 65 -2.01 8.61 15.45
CA VAL A 65 -2.85 9.06 16.56
C VAL A 65 -2.78 8.12 17.76
N PHE A 66 -2.82 6.80 17.52
CA PHE A 66 -2.96 5.80 18.58
C PHE A 66 -1.66 5.04 18.88
N GLY A 67 -0.63 5.18 18.06
CA GLY A 67 0.69 4.58 18.26
C GLY A 67 0.62 3.07 18.45
N GLU A 68 1.27 2.57 19.50
CA GLU A 68 1.31 1.13 19.82
C GLU A 68 -0.05 0.54 20.17
N ARG A 69 -1.04 1.37 20.54
CA ARG A 69 -2.40 0.89 20.85
C ARG A 69 -3.20 0.57 19.58
N TYR A 70 -2.67 0.93 18.40
CA TYR A 70 -3.32 0.69 17.12
C TYR A 70 -3.10 -0.76 16.63
N ASN A 71 -3.97 -1.68 17.06
CA ASN A 71 -3.90 -3.10 16.73
C ASN A 71 -4.56 -3.47 15.38
N ASN A 72 -4.30 -2.70 14.33
CA ASN A 72 -4.85 -2.94 12.97
C ASN A 72 -3.84 -3.49 11.97
N PHE A 73 -2.72 -4.05 12.44
CA PHE A 73 -1.71 -4.65 11.56
C PHE A 73 -2.29 -5.69 10.56
N PRO A 74 -3.23 -6.57 10.94
CA PRO A 74 -3.89 -7.47 9.98
C PRO A 74 -4.65 -6.73 8.87
N ARG A 75 -5.31 -5.61 9.20
CA ARG A 75 -6.04 -4.80 8.23
C ARG A 75 -5.09 -4.08 7.28
N ILE A 76 -4.03 -3.48 7.81
CA ILE A 76 -2.97 -2.83 7.03
C ILE A 76 -2.41 -3.80 5.98
N THR A 77 -2.04 -5.00 6.41
CA THR A 77 -1.45 -6.01 5.53
C THR A 77 -2.44 -6.50 4.47
N SER A 78 -3.71 -6.72 4.84
CA SER A 78 -4.79 -7.09 3.89
C SER A 78 -4.95 -6.06 2.77
N VAL A 79 -4.99 -4.76 3.08
CA VAL A 79 -5.15 -3.70 2.06
C VAL A 79 -4.01 -3.74 1.05
N ILE A 80 -2.79 -4.01 1.48
CA ILE A 80 -1.61 -4.09 0.61
C ILE A 80 -1.63 -5.37 -0.22
N ASP A 81 -1.99 -6.50 0.40
CA ASP A 81 -2.10 -7.80 -0.28
C ASP A 81 -3.17 -7.77 -1.38
N GLU A 82 -4.32 -7.13 -1.12
CA GLU A 82 -5.38 -6.89 -2.10
C GLU A 82 -4.90 -5.98 -3.24
N ALA A 83 -4.16 -4.91 -2.93
CA ALA A 83 -3.57 -4.04 -3.95
C ALA A 83 -2.60 -4.81 -4.86
N ILE A 84 -1.73 -5.63 -4.27
CA ILE A 84 -0.79 -6.48 -5.00
C ILE A 84 -1.55 -7.43 -5.93
N SER A 85 -2.55 -8.16 -5.42
CA SER A 85 -3.36 -9.09 -6.23
C SER A 85 -4.04 -8.38 -7.40
N PHE A 86 -4.69 -7.25 -7.13
CA PHE A 86 -5.41 -6.48 -8.14
C PHE A 86 -4.49 -5.98 -9.26
N TYR A 87 -3.29 -5.49 -8.93
CA TYR A 87 -2.35 -5.02 -9.93
C TYR A 87 -1.60 -6.15 -10.65
N ASP A 88 -1.36 -7.28 -9.98
CA ASP A 88 -0.81 -8.49 -10.61
C ASP A 88 -1.75 -9.02 -11.69
N GLU A 89 -3.06 -9.10 -11.39
CA GLU A 89 -4.09 -9.43 -12.38
C GLU A 89 -4.07 -8.45 -13.56
N GLN A 90 -4.00 -7.15 -13.31
CA GLN A 90 -3.94 -6.14 -14.39
C GLN A 90 -2.70 -6.28 -15.28
N LEU A 91 -1.55 -6.71 -14.76
CA LEU A 91 -0.36 -6.98 -15.55
C LEU A 91 -0.51 -8.23 -16.41
N ASN A 92 -1.13 -9.28 -15.87
CA ASN A 92 -1.29 -10.57 -16.53
C ASN A 92 -2.45 -10.59 -17.54
N THR A 93 -3.37 -9.62 -17.49
CA THR A 93 -4.49 -9.50 -18.44
C THR A 93 -4.13 -8.68 -19.70
N VAL A 94 -2.84 -8.52 -20.01
CA VAL A 94 -2.33 -7.80 -21.20
C VAL A 94 -1.85 -8.76 -22.27
#